data_AF-A0A091LWV3-F1
#
_entry.id   AF-A0A091LWV3-F1
#
_cell.length_a   1.000
_cell.length_b   1.000
_cell.length_c   1.000
_cell.angle_alpha   90.00
_cell.angle_beta   90.00
_cell.angle_gamma   90.00
#
_symmetry.space_group_name_H-M   'P 1'
#
loop_
_entity.id
_entity.type
_entity.pdbx_description
1 polymer ?
#
loop_
_entity_poly.entity_id
_entity_poly.type
_entity_poly.pdbx_seq_one_letter_code
_entity_poly.pdbx_strand_id
1 'polypeptide(L)'
;KQQLPPKKKRRVGTTVHCDYLNRPHKSIHRRRTDPMVTLSSILEGIINDIRDLPNTYPFHTPVNPKVVKDYYKIITRPMDLQTLRENVRKRQYPSREEFREHLELIVKNSATYNGPKHSLTQISQSMLDLCDEKLKEASLKEDKLARLEKAINPLLDDDDQVAFSFILDNIVTQKMMAVPDSWPFHHPVNKKFVPDYYKVIANPMDLETIRKNISKHKYQNRETFLDDVNLILANSIKYNGPDSQYTKTAQEIVNICYQTLAEYDEHLTQLERDISTAKEAALEEADLESLDPMTPGPYTPQASD
;
A
#
# COMPACT_ATOMS: atom_id res chain seq x y z
N LYS A 1 -29.24 -34.08 57.38
CA LYS A 1 -29.99 -32.81 57.24
C LYS A 1 -29.00 -31.64 57.27
N GLN A 2 -28.65 -31.10 56.10
CA GLN A 2 -28.00 -29.79 55.98
C GLN A 2 -28.72 -29.03 54.85
N GLN A 3 -29.21 -27.83 55.17
CA GLN A 3 -30.02 -26.98 54.30
C GLN A 3 -29.12 -26.20 53.33
N LEU A 4 -29.52 -26.19 52.05
CA LEU A 4 -28.96 -25.33 51.01
C LEU A 4 -29.57 -23.91 51.11
N PRO A 5 -28.80 -22.84 50.86
CA PRO A 5 -29.31 -21.46 50.90
C PRO A 5 -30.13 -21.10 49.63
N PRO A 6 -30.99 -20.06 49.69
CA PRO A 6 -32.02 -19.82 48.69
C PRO A 6 -31.48 -19.21 47.39
N LYS A 7 -31.98 -19.71 46.26
CA LYS A 7 -31.69 -19.19 44.91
C LYS A 7 -32.27 -17.77 44.75
N LYS A 8 -31.41 -16.76 44.60
CA LYS A 8 -31.81 -15.44 44.08
C LYS A 8 -32.00 -15.51 42.56
N LYS A 9 -33.22 -15.26 42.08
CA LYS A 9 -33.55 -15.05 40.66
C LYS A 9 -32.81 -13.80 40.15
N ARG A 10 -31.95 -13.93 39.14
CA ARG A 10 -31.37 -12.79 38.39
C ARG A 10 -32.31 -12.41 37.24
N ARG A 11 -32.63 -11.11 37.18
CA ARG A 11 -33.31 -10.43 36.06
C ARG A 11 -32.53 -10.65 34.76
N VAL A 12 -33.27 -10.99 33.70
CA VAL A 12 -32.78 -10.99 32.31
C VAL A 12 -32.74 -9.52 31.88
N GLY A 13 -31.53 -8.97 31.81
CA GLY A 13 -31.24 -7.66 31.22
C GLY A 13 -30.72 -7.86 29.80
N THR A 14 -31.50 -7.38 28.84
CA THR A 14 -31.17 -7.20 27.43
C THR A 14 -30.07 -6.15 27.30
N THR A 15 -28.84 -6.58 27.06
CA THR A 15 -27.81 -5.80 26.36
C THR A 15 -26.70 -6.77 25.95
N VAL A 16 -26.85 -7.41 24.79
CA VAL A 16 -25.68 -7.90 24.06
C VAL A 16 -25.05 -6.65 23.45
N HIS A 17 -24.17 -6.01 24.22
CA HIS A 17 -23.28 -4.98 23.69
C HIS A 17 -22.33 -5.69 22.72
N CYS A 18 -22.74 -5.79 21.46
CA CYS A 18 -21.87 -6.26 20.39
C CYS A 18 -20.79 -5.18 20.19
N ASP A 19 -19.64 -5.39 20.81
CA ASP A 19 -18.41 -4.59 20.68
C ASP A 19 -17.83 -4.52 19.26
N TYR A 20 -18.59 -4.91 18.22
CA TYR A 20 -18.23 -4.81 16.81
C TYR A 20 -18.42 -3.41 16.22
N LEU A 21 -18.96 -2.45 16.99
CA LEU A 21 -19.07 -1.04 16.56
C LEU A 21 -17.88 -0.16 16.96
N ASN A 22 -16.83 -0.72 17.58
CA ASN A 22 -15.57 0.00 17.69
C ASN A 22 -14.76 -0.16 16.39
N ARG A 23 -14.91 0.81 15.47
CA ARG A 23 -13.87 1.11 14.49
C ARG A 23 -12.56 1.41 15.26
N PRO A 24 -11.42 0.91 14.75
CA PRO A 24 -10.83 1.53 13.59
C PRO A 24 -10.84 0.57 12.41
N HIS A 25 -11.54 0.98 11.35
CA HIS A 25 -11.30 0.44 10.02
C HIS A 25 -9.91 0.95 9.60
N LYS A 26 -8.86 0.29 10.10
CA LYS A 26 -7.56 0.33 9.43
C LYS A 26 -7.88 -0.19 8.03
N SER A 27 -7.69 0.66 7.04
CA SER A 27 -7.57 0.25 5.65
C SER A 27 -6.73 -1.03 5.60
N ILE A 28 -7.01 -1.92 4.66
CA ILE A 28 -6.12 -3.03 4.36
C ILE A 28 -4.84 -2.37 3.82
N HIS A 29 -4.01 -1.87 4.71
CA HIS A 29 -2.60 -1.76 4.50
C HIS A 29 -2.20 -3.22 4.25
N ARG A 30 -1.88 -3.54 2.99
CA ARG A 30 -0.75 -4.42 2.69
C ARG A 30 0.20 -4.25 3.87
N ARG A 31 0.50 -5.31 4.64
CA ARG A 31 1.50 -5.20 5.70
C ARG A 31 2.82 -4.85 5.01
N ARG A 32 3.03 -3.55 4.71
CA ARG A 32 4.33 -2.97 4.44
C ARG A 32 5.10 -3.34 5.69
N THR A 33 6.14 -4.16 5.49
CA THR A 33 7.17 -4.33 6.51
C THR A 33 7.51 -2.95 7.05
N ASP A 34 7.59 -2.82 8.38
CA ASP A 34 7.92 -1.57 9.06
C ASP A 34 9.06 -0.89 8.27
N PRO A 35 8.86 0.34 7.75
CA PRO A 35 9.84 1.00 6.88
C PRO A 35 11.21 1.09 7.56
N MET A 36 11.23 1.20 8.90
CA MET A 36 12.46 1.18 9.68
C MET A 36 13.16 -0.19 9.65
N VAL A 37 12.39 -1.30 9.65
CA VAL A 37 12.94 -2.65 9.54
C VAL A 37 13.51 -2.89 8.14
N THR A 38 12.79 -2.46 7.11
CA THR A 38 13.24 -2.57 5.71
C THR A 38 14.53 -1.75 5.50
N LEU A 39 14.55 -0.49 5.96
CA LEU A 39 15.74 0.36 5.91
C LEU A 39 16.91 -0.26 6.68
N SER A 40 16.69 -0.72 7.91
CA SER A 40 17.74 -1.36 8.73
C SER A 40 18.32 -2.59 8.04
N SER A 41 17.49 -3.39 7.37
CA SER A 41 17.94 -4.56 6.61
C SER A 41 18.81 -4.18 5.40
N ILE A 42 18.46 -3.11 4.69
CA ILE A 42 19.25 -2.58 3.57
C ILE A 42 20.61 -2.09 4.08
N LEU A 43 20.61 -1.26 5.13
CA LEU A 43 21.85 -0.72 5.72
C LEU A 43 22.76 -1.83 6.27
N GLU A 44 22.20 -2.84 6.95
CA GLU A 44 23.01 -3.99 7.42
C GLU A 44 23.57 -4.81 6.25
N GLY A 45 22.83 -4.93 5.15
CA GLY A 45 23.33 -5.51 3.88
C GLY A 45 24.55 -4.75 3.36
N ILE A 46 24.48 -3.42 3.28
CA ILE A 46 25.59 -2.56 2.84
C ILE A 46 26.82 -2.74 3.75
N ILE A 47 26.63 -2.81 5.07
CA ILE A 47 27.74 -3.08 6.00
C ILE A 47 28.41 -4.44 5.72
N ASN A 48 27.64 -5.46 5.34
CA ASN A 48 28.21 -6.76 4.98
C ASN A 48 29.06 -6.64 3.71
N ASP A 49 28.52 -6.03 2.66
CA ASP A 49 29.23 -5.83 1.39
C ASP A 49 30.54 -5.04 1.60
N ILE A 50 30.52 -4.01 2.45
CA ILE A 50 31.72 -3.24 2.81
C ILE A 50 32.77 -4.10 3.55
N ARG A 51 32.34 -4.98 4.46
CA ARG A 51 33.26 -5.84 5.21
C ARG A 51 33.96 -6.87 4.33
N ASP A 52 33.34 -7.23 3.21
CA ASP A 52 33.90 -8.17 2.23
C ASP A 52 34.92 -7.51 1.29
N LEU A 53 35.02 -6.17 1.28
CA LEU A 53 36.08 -5.47 0.55
C LEU A 53 37.48 -5.81 1.11
N PRO A 54 38.50 -5.93 0.24
CA PRO A 54 39.85 -6.28 0.67
C PRO A 54 40.45 -5.21 1.58
N ASN A 55 41.24 -5.65 2.55
CA ASN A 55 42.03 -4.80 3.46
C ASN A 55 41.22 -3.87 4.39
N THR A 56 39.91 -4.04 4.51
CA THR A 56 39.05 -3.21 5.37
C THR A 56 39.10 -3.57 6.86
N TYR A 57 39.76 -4.67 7.23
CA TYR A 57 39.82 -5.19 8.61
C TYR A 57 40.20 -4.16 9.70
N PRO A 58 41.06 -3.13 9.47
CA PRO A 58 41.36 -2.13 10.49
C PRO A 58 40.15 -1.27 10.89
N PHE A 59 39.10 -1.24 10.08
CA PHE A 59 37.87 -0.47 10.29
C PHE A 59 36.70 -1.33 10.78
N HIS A 60 36.88 -2.64 10.92
CA HIS A 60 35.80 -3.56 11.32
C HIS A 60 35.39 -3.37 12.78
N THR A 61 36.33 -2.98 13.64
CA THR A 61 36.15 -2.84 15.09
C THR A 61 36.79 -1.55 15.58
N PRO A 62 36.40 -1.04 16.77
CA PRO A 62 37.03 0.14 17.36
C PRO A 62 38.55 -0.03 17.52
N VAL A 63 39.31 1.06 17.36
CA VAL A 63 40.77 1.07 17.53
C VAL A 63 41.14 0.69 18.96
N ASN A 64 42.07 -0.25 19.15
CA ASN A 64 42.44 -0.69 20.49
C ASN A 64 43.35 0.36 21.19
N PRO A 65 42.91 0.98 22.31
CA PRO A 65 43.69 2.02 23.00
C PRO A 65 44.97 1.51 23.66
N LYS A 66 45.10 0.19 23.87
CA LYS A 66 46.33 -0.41 24.41
C LYS A 66 47.42 -0.50 23.35
N VAL A 67 47.03 -0.65 22.08
CA VAL A 67 47.93 -0.75 20.94
C VAL A 67 48.25 0.64 20.40
N VAL A 68 47.23 1.45 20.17
CA VAL A 68 47.35 2.82 19.63
C VAL A 68 46.96 3.82 20.71
N LYS A 69 47.93 4.21 21.54
CA LYS A 69 47.70 4.92 22.82
C LYS A 69 47.26 6.39 22.68
N ASP A 70 47.51 6.99 21.53
CA ASP A 70 47.23 8.41 21.25
C ASP A 70 46.01 8.62 20.34
N TYR A 71 45.45 7.56 19.75
CA TYR A 71 44.32 7.64 18.82
C TYR A 71 43.15 8.45 19.38
N TYR A 72 42.67 8.09 20.58
CA TYR A 72 41.53 8.76 21.23
C TYR A 72 41.87 10.14 21.81
N LYS A 73 43.14 10.56 21.77
CA LYS A 73 43.52 11.95 22.07
C LYS A 73 43.37 12.85 20.86
N ILE A 74 43.46 12.27 19.66
CA ILE A 74 43.39 12.97 18.36
C ILE A 74 41.97 12.90 17.80
N ILE A 75 41.34 11.72 17.84
CA ILE A 75 40.02 11.45 17.28
C ILE A 75 38.95 11.59 18.37
N THR A 76 38.10 12.62 18.24
CA THR A 76 37.06 12.99 19.21
C THR A 76 35.73 12.26 18.99
N ARG A 77 35.43 11.88 17.75
CA ARG A 77 34.22 11.13 17.37
C ARG A 77 34.64 9.83 16.66
N PRO A 78 35.07 8.80 17.40
CA PRO A 78 35.47 7.52 16.79
C PRO A 78 34.26 6.82 16.15
N MET A 79 34.50 6.12 15.04
CA MET A 79 33.50 5.30 14.36
C MET A 79 34.19 4.13 13.66
N ASP A 80 33.48 3.02 13.53
CA ASP A 80 33.92 1.76 12.93
C ASP A 80 32.69 0.95 12.48
N LEU A 81 32.87 -0.10 11.66
CA LEU A 81 31.75 -0.86 11.08
C LEU A 81 30.95 -1.66 12.12
N GLN A 82 31.57 -2.06 13.25
CA GLN A 82 30.85 -2.71 14.35
C GLN A 82 29.93 -1.71 15.05
N THR A 83 30.45 -0.55 15.43
CA THR A 83 29.66 0.54 16.04
C THR A 83 28.54 0.99 15.09
N LEU A 84 28.84 1.13 13.80
CA LEU A 84 27.86 1.48 12.76
C LEU A 84 26.72 0.45 12.69
N ARG A 85 27.04 -0.85 12.72
CA ARG A 85 26.05 -1.94 12.74
C ARG A 85 25.20 -1.93 14.01
N GLU A 86 25.81 -1.68 15.17
CA GLU A 86 25.07 -1.57 16.43
C GLU A 86 24.06 -0.42 16.40
N ASN A 87 24.43 0.71 15.81
CA ASN A 87 23.55 1.86 15.65
C ASN A 87 22.38 1.55 14.70
N VAL A 88 22.62 0.82 13.59
CA VAL A 88 21.55 0.29 12.71
C VAL A 88 20.58 -0.59 13.51
N ARG A 89 21.09 -1.54 14.28
CA ARG A 89 20.25 -2.46 15.10
C ARG A 89 19.46 -1.74 16.18
N LYS A 90 20.02 -0.66 16.73
CA LYS A 90 19.36 0.24 17.69
C LYS A 90 18.38 1.22 17.02
N ARG A 91 18.19 1.13 15.69
CA ARG A 91 17.32 2.00 14.88
C ARG A 91 17.68 3.49 15.00
N GLN A 92 18.98 3.80 15.08
CA GLN A 92 19.48 5.16 15.23
C GLN A 92 19.61 5.93 13.91
N TYR A 93 19.33 5.28 12.77
CA TYR A 93 19.40 5.89 11.44
C TYR A 93 18.01 5.93 10.82
N PRO A 94 17.28 7.06 10.93
CA PRO A 94 15.99 7.23 10.28
C PRO A 94 16.13 7.47 8.76
N SER A 95 17.34 7.76 8.27
CA SER A 95 17.60 8.06 6.87
C SER A 95 18.95 7.51 6.40
N ARG A 96 19.12 7.46 5.08
CA ARG A 96 20.36 7.02 4.42
C ARG A 96 21.50 8.01 4.67
N GLU A 97 21.15 9.28 4.80
CA GLU A 97 22.06 10.40 4.98
C GLU A 97 22.79 10.32 6.33
N GLU A 98 22.06 10.05 7.43
CA GLU A 98 22.66 9.92 8.77
C GLU A 98 23.58 8.69 8.87
N PHE A 99 23.20 7.59 8.23
CA PHE A 99 24.05 6.41 8.11
C PHE A 99 25.34 6.73 7.34
N ARG A 100 25.20 7.39 6.19
CA ARG A 100 26.32 7.79 5.32
C ARG A 100 27.26 8.76 6.03
N GLU A 101 26.74 9.72 6.81
CA GLU A 101 27.57 10.65 7.59
C GLU A 101 28.47 9.92 8.59
N HIS A 102 27.93 8.93 9.30
CA HIS A 102 28.72 8.11 10.23
C HIS A 102 29.71 7.19 9.49
N LEU A 103 29.40 6.71 8.29
CA LEU A 103 30.38 5.98 7.47
C LEU A 103 31.50 6.90 6.97
N GLU A 104 31.17 8.11 6.50
CA GLU A 104 32.12 9.13 6.08
C GLU A 104 33.03 9.57 7.24
N LEU A 105 32.53 9.55 8.47
CA LEU A 105 33.32 9.82 9.66
C LEU A 105 34.49 8.83 9.83
N ILE A 106 34.34 7.57 9.39
CA ILE A 106 35.45 6.60 9.37
C ILE A 106 36.58 7.09 8.45
N VAL A 107 36.21 7.61 7.27
CA VAL A 107 37.16 8.18 6.29
C VAL A 107 37.84 9.42 6.85
N LYS A 108 37.06 10.36 7.42
CA LYS A 108 37.58 11.59 8.04
C LYS A 108 38.55 11.27 9.17
N ASN A 109 38.20 10.33 10.05
CA ASN A 109 39.07 9.89 11.15
C ASN A 109 40.36 9.27 10.64
N SER A 110 40.30 8.42 9.60
CA SER A 110 41.50 7.87 8.97
C SER A 110 42.37 8.97 8.36
N ALA A 111 41.79 9.94 7.66
CA ALA A 111 42.52 11.05 7.07
C ALA A 111 43.19 11.94 8.15
N THR A 112 42.53 12.18 9.27
CA THR A 112 43.07 12.95 10.40
C THR A 112 44.22 12.22 11.09
N TYR A 113 44.09 10.91 11.35
CA TYR A 113 45.11 10.16 12.09
C TYR A 113 46.25 9.65 11.20
N ASN A 114 45.92 9.02 10.07
CA ASN A 114 46.91 8.37 9.18
C ASN A 114 47.41 9.31 8.07
N GLY A 115 46.65 10.35 7.74
CA GLY A 115 46.92 11.30 6.66
C GLY A 115 46.02 11.11 5.44
N PRO A 116 45.77 12.17 4.65
CA PRO A 116 44.77 12.18 3.57
C PRO A 116 45.13 11.27 2.39
N LYS A 117 46.43 11.04 2.15
CA LYS A 117 46.93 10.17 1.06
C LYS A 117 47.36 8.79 1.54
N HIS A 118 47.17 8.48 2.82
CA HIS A 118 47.59 7.20 3.39
C HIS A 118 46.77 6.05 2.82
N SER A 119 47.38 4.86 2.70
CA SER A 119 46.73 3.66 2.15
C SER A 119 45.44 3.30 2.88
N LEU A 120 45.45 3.37 4.22
CA LEU A 120 44.25 3.17 5.06
C LEU A 120 43.13 4.17 4.72
N THR A 121 43.47 5.43 4.43
CA THR A 121 42.47 6.44 4.06
C THR A 121 41.86 6.11 2.69
N GLN A 122 42.67 5.66 1.73
CA GLN A 122 42.17 5.19 0.43
C GLN A 122 41.27 3.95 0.57
N ILE A 123 41.64 2.99 1.44
CA ILE A 123 40.80 1.83 1.76
C ILE A 123 39.48 2.29 2.36
N SER A 124 39.49 3.21 3.34
CA SER A 124 38.25 3.72 3.91
C SER A 124 37.39 4.47 2.91
N GLN A 125 38.00 5.18 1.96
CA GLN A 125 37.27 5.84 0.87
C GLN A 125 36.55 4.81 0.00
N SER A 126 37.22 3.69 -0.35
CA SER A 126 36.57 2.63 -1.14
C SER A 126 35.33 2.02 -0.46
N MET A 127 35.29 2.01 0.88
CA MET A 127 34.09 1.62 1.65
C MET A 127 32.93 2.60 1.45
N LEU A 128 33.23 3.91 1.47
CA LEU A 128 32.23 4.95 1.26
C LEU A 128 31.74 4.97 -0.19
N ASP A 129 32.63 4.75 -1.16
CA ASP A 129 32.27 4.68 -2.59
C ASP A 129 31.31 3.51 -2.86
N LEU A 130 31.58 2.32 -2.30
CA LEU A 130 30.67 1.17 -2.39
C LEU A 130 29.32 1.44 -1.73
N CYS A 131 29.32 2.14 -0.58
CA CYS A 131 28.07 2.54 0.07
C CYS A 131 27.22 3.42 -0.84
N ASP A 132 27.83 4.42 -1.48
CA ASP A 132 27.13 5.34 -2.38
C ASP A 132 26.54 4.62 -3.59
N GLU A 133 27.29 3.67 -4.16
CA GLU A 133 26.80 2.79 -5.23
C GLU A 133 25.57 1.99 -4.76
N LYS A 134 25.67 1.32 -3.60
CA LYS A 134 24.57 0.47 -3.08
C LYS A 134 23.33 1.26 -2.68
N LEU A 135 23.49 2.45 -2.12
CA LEU A 135 22.36 3.33 -1.80
C LEU A 135 21.65 3.80 -3.08
N LYS A 136 22.41 4.10 -4.14
CA LYS A 136 21.85 4.43 -5.45
C LYS A 136 21.10 3.26 -6.07
N GLU A 137 21.68 2.05 -6.05
CA GLU A 137 21.02 0.82 -6.53
C GLU A 137 19.70 0.55 -5.78
N ALA A 138 19.69 0.72 -4.45
CA ALA A 138 18.51 0.52 -3.63
C ALA A 138 17.39 1.52 -4.00
N SER A 139 17.75 2.79 -4.21
CA SER A 139 16.79 3.82 -4.63
C SER A 139 16.17 3.49 -5.99
N LEU A 140 16.98 3.10 -6.98
CA LEU A 140 16.49 2.74 -8.32
C LEU A 140 15.53 1.53 -8.29
N LYS A 141 15.80 0.55 -7.42
CA LYS A 141 14.92 -0.62 -7.25
C LYS A 141 13.58 -0.24 -6.62
N GLU A 142 13.58 0.65 -5.64
CA GLU A 142 12.35 1.18 -5.03
C GLU A 142 11.52 1.96 -6.05
N ASP A 143 12.15 2.84 -6.83
CA ASP A 143 11.47 3.62 -7.87
C ASP A 143 10.84 2.70 -8.93
N LYS A 144 11.58 1.69 -9.39
CA LYS A 144 11.07 0.70 -10.33
C LYS A 144 9.88 -0.07 -9.76
N LEU A 145 9.95 -0.47 -8.48
CA LEU A 145 8.85 -1.17 -7.83
C LEU A 145 7.62 -0.27 -7.69
N ALA A 146 7.79 0.99 -7.29
CA ALA A 146 6.70 1.95 -7.18
C ALA A 146 6.00 2.17 -8.53
N ARG A 147 6.77 2.26 -9.63
CA ARG A 147 6.21 2.35 -10.99
C ARG A 147 5.44 1.10 -11.40
N LEU A 148 6.00 -0.09 -11.16
CA LEU A 148 5.30 -1.36 -11.44
C LEU A 148 4.01 -1.48 -10.62
N GLU A 149 4.03 -1.05 -9.35
CA GLU A 149 2.84 -1.01 -8.50
C GLU A 149 1.77 -0.06 -9.06
N LYS A 150 2.19 1.11 -9.58
CA LYS A 150 1.30 2.07 -10.26
C LYS A 150 0.78 1.52 -11.60
N ALA A 151 1.59 0.82 -12.39
CA ALA A 151 1.11 0.19 -13.63
C ALA A 151 0.08 -0.92 -13.36
N ILE A 152 0.25 -1.70 -12.29
CA ILE A 152 -0.70 -2.74 -11.88
C ILE A 152 -1.99 -2.13 -11.30
N ASN A 153 -1.87 -1.05 -10.53
CA ASN A 153 -2.99 -0.31 -9.98
C ASN A 153 -2.80 1.19 -10.23
N PRO A 154 -3.27 1.72 -11.37
CA PRO A 154 -3.09 3.13 -11.75
C PRO A 154 -3.67 4.12 -10.75
N LEU A 155 -4.60 3.66 -9.90
CA LEU A 155 -5.35 4.48 -8.95
C LEU A 155 -4.88 4.28 -7.50
N LEU A 156 -3.68 3.72 -7.30
CA LEU A 156 -3.15 3.34 -5.97
C LEU A 156 -3.04 4.54 -5.00
N ASP A 157 -2.94 5.76 -5.53
CA ASP A 157 -2.82 7.03 -4.78
C ASP A 157 -3.71 8.15 -5.38
N ASP A 158 -4.77 7.80 -6.12
CA ASP A 158 -5.54 8.78 -6.89
C ASP A 158 -6.71 9.37 -6.06
N ASP A 159 -6.55 10.62 -5.65
CA ASP A 159 -7.55 11.39 -4.91
C ASP A 159 -8.87 11.52 -5.71
N ASP A 160 -8.81 11.52 -7.04
CA ASP A 160 -9.99 11.65 -7.90
C ASP A 160 -10.83 10.37 -7.87
N GLN A 161 -10.20 9.19 -7.88
CA GLN A 161 -10.92 7.92 -7.72
C GLN A 161 -11.57 7.81 -6.33
N VAL A 162 -10.91 8.30 -5.29
CA VAL A 162 -11.48 8.35 -3.93
C VAL A 162 -12.67 9.30 -3.87
N ALA A 163 -12.53 10.50 -4.45
CA ALA A 163 -13.61 11.49 -4.53
C ALA A 163 -14.82 10.95 -5.32
N PHE A 164 -14.58 10.33 -6.47
CA PHE A 164 -15.61 9.69 -7.28
C PHE A 164 -16.35 8.60 -6.50
N SER A 165 -15.59 7.70 -5.85
CA SER A 165 -16.17 6.65 -5.00
C SER A 165 -16.98 7.21 -3.83
N PHE A 166 -16.52 8.30 -3.21
CA PHE A 166 -17.24 8.96 -2.14
C PHE A 166 -18.59 9.52 -2.61
N ILE A 167 -18.64 10.14 -3.79
CA ILE A 167 -19.90 10.65 -4.36
C ILE A 167 -20.86 9.48 -4.60
N LEU A 168 -20.41 8.39 -5.21
CA LEU A 168 -21.25 7.22 -5.43
C LEU A 168 -21.78 6.61 -4.11
N ASP A 169 -20.95 6.49 -3.06
CA ASP A 169 -21.41 5.95 -1.77
C ASP A 169 -22.47 6.86 -1.11
N ASN A 170 -22.34 8.19 -1.28
CA ASN A 170 -23.35 9.13 -0.82
C ASN A 170 -24.66 9.01 -1.60
N ILE A 171 -24.62 8.80 -2.91
CA ILE A 171 -25.84 8.55 -3.70
C ILE A 171 -26.54 7.29 -3.17
N VAL A 172 -25.78 6.21 -2.93
CA VAL A 172 -26.37 4.97 -2.39
C VAL A 172 -26.97 5.20 -1.01
N THR A 173 -26.21 5.78 -0.08
CA THR A 173 -26.63 5.87 1.33
C THR A 173 -27.66 6.96 1.60
N GLN A 174 -27.56 8.12 0.94
CA GLN A 174 -28.41 9.28 1.21
C GLN A 174 -29.64 9.35 0.30
N LYS A 175 -29.60 8.75 -0.89
CA LYS A 175 -30.70 8.82 -1.87
C LYS A 175 -31.36 7.46 -2.06
N MET A 176 -30.62 6.46 -2.53
CA MET A 176 -31.17 5.15 -2.89
C MET A 176 -31.74 4.40 -1.67
N MET A 177 -30.98 4.36 -0.57
CA MET A 177 -31.43 3.71 0.67
C MET A 177 -32.51 4.50 1.42
N ALA A 178 -32.72 5.77 1.06
CA ALA A 178 -33.77 6.61 1.63
C ALA A 178 -35.13 6.44 0.94
N VAL A 179 -35.18 5.73 -0.19
CA VAL A 179 -36.45 5.41 -0.88
C VAL A 179 -37.37 4.64 0.08
N PRO A 180 -38.65 5.02 0.23
CA PRO A 180 -39.60 4.31 1.09
C PRO A 180 -39.66 2.82 0.75
N ASP A 181 -39.70 1.98 1.80
CA ASP A 181 -39.78 0.52 1.68
C ASP A 181 -38.64 -0.15 0.88
N SER A 182 -37.50 0.54 0.68
CA SER A 182 -36.34 0.01 -0.05
C SER A 182 -35.51 -1.02 0.71
N TRP A 183 -35.79 -1.25 2.00
CA TRP A 183 -35.03 -2.16 2.88
C TRP A 183 -34.79 -3.58 2.32
N PRO A 184 -35.65 -4.20 1.49
CA PRO A 184 -35.38 -5.51 0.90
C PRO A 184 -34.20 -5.51 -0.08
N PHE A 185 -33.83 -4.35 -0.62
CA PHE A 185 -32.72 -4.17 -1.57
C PHE A 185 -31.42 -3.72 -0.90
N HIS A 186 -31.44 -3.44 0.42
CA HIS A 186 -30.27 -2.93 1.13
C HIS A 186 -29.19 -4.00 1.31
N HIS A 187 -29.59 -5.27 1.37
CA HIS A 187 -28.71 -6.41 1.64
C HIS A 187 -28.99 -7.56 0.66
N PRO A 188 -28.06 -8.52 0.51
CA PRO A 188 -28.32 -9.71 -0.28
C PRO A 188 -29.59 -10.44 0.20
N VAL A 189 -30.41 -10.90 -0.75
CA VAL A 189 -31.68 -11.59 -0.45
C VAL A 189 -31.44 -12.78 0.47
N ASN A 190 -32.09 -12.81 1.62
CA ASN A 190 -31.86 -13.86 2.59
C ASN A 190 -32.51 -15.18 2.16
N LYS A 191 -31.67 -16.14 1.73
CA LYS A 191 -32.08 -17.50 1.29
C LYS A 191 -32.96 -18.24 2.28
N LYS A 192 -32.90 -17.94 3.58
CA LYS A 192 -33.76 -18.58 4.59
C LYS A 192 -35.23 -18.20 4.41
N PHE A 193 -35.50 -16.96 4.00
CA PHE A 193 -36.86 -16.44 3.79
C PHE A 193 -37.30 -16.56 2.34
N VAL A 194 -36.37 -16.56 1.39
CA VAL A 194 -36.64 -16.69 -0.05
C VAL A 194 -35.78 -17.81 -0.68
N PRO A 195 -36.16 -19.10 -0.48
CA PRO A 195 -35.26 -20.24 -0.73
C PRO A 195 -34.93 -20.52 -2.19
N ASP A 196 -35.79 -20.10 -3.11
CA ASP A 196 -35.69 -20.32 -4.55
C ASP A 196 -35.04 -19.13 -5.29
N TYR A 197 -34.82 -17.99 -4.64
CA TYR A 197 -34.26 -16.79 -5.26
C TYR A 197 -32.97 -17.06 -6.06
N TYR A 198 -31.98 -17.67 -5.42
CA TYR A 198 -30.69 -17.99 -6.03
C TYR A 198 -30.73 -19.15 -7.05
N LYS A 199 -31.89 -19.80 -7.23
CA LYS A 199 -32.11 -20.76 -8.32
C LYS A 199 -32.65 -20.06 -9.56
N VAL A 200 -33.37 -18.95 -9.39
CA VAL A 200 -34.00 -18.16 -10.46
C VAL A 200 -33.06 -17.05 -10.93
N ILE A 201 -32.39 -16.38 -9.99
CA ILE A 201 -31.50 -15.25 -10.23
C ILE A 201 -30.04 -15.73 -10.25
N ALA A 202 -29.42 -15.63 -11.43
CA ALA A 202 -28.04 -16.06 -11.66
C ALA A 202 -27.02 -15.06 -11.10
N ASN A 203 -27.28 -13.75 -11.29
CA ASN A 203 -26.38 -12.67 -10.89
C ASN A 203 -27.09 -11.78 -9.87
N PRO A 204 -27.15 -12.17 -8.58
CA PRO A 204 -27.79 -11.37 -7.55
C PRO A 204 -27.03 -10.06 -7.32
N MET A 205 -27.75 -8.98 -7.02
CA MET A 205 -27.18 -7.67 -6.72
C MET A 205 -28.04 -6.95 -5.67
N ASP A 206 -27.40 -6.11 -4.86
CA ASP A 206 -27.99 -5.37 -3.75
C ASP A 206 -27.13 -4.14 -3.40
N LEU A 207 -27.69 -3.21 -2.64
CA LEU A 207 -27.01 -1.94 -2.32
C LEU A 207 -25.79 -2.14 -1.42
N GLU A 208 -25.76 -3.09 -0.49
CA GLU A 208 -24.57 -3.39 0.31
C GLU A 208 -23.44 -3.92 -0.57
N THR A 209 -23.74 -4.80 -1.51
CA THR A 209 -22.76 -5.32 -2.47
C THR A 209 -22.21 -4.19 -3.35
N ILE A 210 -23.06 -3.28 -3.85
CA ILE A 210 -22.61 -2.09 -4.57
C ILE A 210 -21.70 -1.21 -3.69
N ARG A 211 -22.06 -0.96 -2.43
CA ARG A 211 -21.20 -0.20 -1.50
C ARG A 211 -19.85 -0.88 -1.24
N LYS A 212 -19.82 -2.21 -1.15
CA LYS A 212 -18.57 -2.98 -1.05
C LYS A 212 -17.73 -2.88 -2.33
N ASN A 213 -18.35 -2.72 -3.48
CA ASN A 213 -17.65 -2.49 -4.74
C ASN A 213 -17.12 -1.04 -4.81
N ILE A 214 -17.90 -0.05 -4.37
CA ILE A 214 -17.47 1.35 -4.24
C ILE A 214 -16.26 1.47 -3.33
N SER A 215 -16.28 0.84 -2.14
CA SER A 215 -15.18 0.92 -1.18
C SER A 215 -13.89 0.22 -1.64
N LYS A 216 -13.99 -0.60 -2.69
CA LYS A 216 -12.85 -1.23 -3.39
C LYS A 216 -12.49 -0.48 -4.68
N HIS A 217 -13.09 0.68 -4.94
CA HIS A 217 -12.88 1.48 -6.15
C HIS A 217 -13.13 0.68 -7.44
N LYS A 218 -14.13 -0.25 -7.43
CA LYS A 218 -14.48 -1.07 -8.61
C LYS A 218 -14.95 -0.21 -9.78
N TYR A 219 -15.63 0.91 -9.50
CA TYR A 219 -16.27 1.75 -10.50
C TYR A 219 -15.37 2.93 -10.86
N GLN A 220 -14.85 2.94 -12.08
CA GLN A 220 -14.06 4.06 -12.63
C GLN A 220 -14.94 5.05 -13.41
N ASN A 221 -16.18 4.69 -13.69
CA ASN A 221 -17.17 5.55 -14.34
C ASN A 221 -18.59 5.17 -13.91
N ARG A 222 -19.54 6.06 -14.19
CA ARG A 222 -20.96 5.91 -13.84
C ARG A 222 -21.61 4.75 -14.57
N GLU A 223 -21.17 4.42 -15.77
CA GLU A 223 -21.73 3.32 -16.58
C GLU A 223 -21.58 1.97 -15.85
N THR A 224 -20.37 1.63 -15.40
CA THR A 224 -20.12 0.38 -14.66
C THR A 224 -20.85 0.31 -13.31
N PHE A 225 -21.09 1.47 -12.68
CA PHE A 225 -21.93 1.56 -11.48
C PHE A 225 -23.41 1.35 -11.82
N LEU A 226 -23.90 1.99 -12.88
CA LEU A 226 -25.28 1.87 -13.36
C LEU A 226 -25.62 0.45 -13.82
N ASP A 227 -24.66 -0.31 -14.35
CA ASP A 227 -24.86 -1.73 -14.67
C ASP A 227 -25.31 -2.53 -13.44
N ASP A 228 -24.61 -2.37 -12.30
CA ASP A 228 -24.96 -3.06 -11.06
C ASP A 228 -26.29 -2.51 -10.48
N VAL A 229 -26.55 -1.19 -10.58
CA VAL A 229 -27.83 -0.58 -10.15
C VAL A 229 -29.01 -1.11 -10.95
N ASN A 230 -28.89 -1.15 -12.28
CA ASN A 230 -29.94 -1.66 -13.17
C ASN A 230 -30.15 -3.17 -13.01
N LEU A 231 -29.10 -3.91 -12.63
CA LEU A 231 -29.21 -5.34 -12.33
C LEU A 231 -30.12 -5.61 -11.13
N ILE A 232 -30.19 -4.72 -10.12
CA ILE A 232 -31.16 -4.83 -9.01
C ILE A 232 -32.59 -4.81 -9.55
N LEU A 233 -32.91 -3.86 -10.43
CA LEU A 233 -34.23 -3.74 -11.04
C LEU A 233 -34.54 -4.93 -11.95
N ALA A 234 -33.62 -5.33 -12.81
CA ALA A 234 -33.79 -6.46 -13.71
C ALA A 234 -34.06 -7.77 -12.94
N ASN A 235 -33.33 -7.99 -11.83
CA ASN A 235 -33.55 -9.13 -10.95
C ASN A 235 -34.92 -9.07 -10.27
N SER A 236 -35.35 -7.87 -9.85
CA SER A 236 -36.69 -7.68 -9.26
C SER A 236 -37.81 -7.98 -10.26
N ILE A 237 -37.71 -7.48 -11.50
CA ILE A 237 -38.66 -7.77 -12.58
C ILE A 237 -38.72 -9.28 -12.85
N LYS A 238 -37.55 -9.93 -12.96
CA LYS A 238 -37.46 -11.36 -13.27
C LYS A 238 -38.03 -12.25 -12.16
N TYR A 239 -37.79 -11.91 -10.89
CA TYR A 239 -38.22 -12.74 -9.76
C TYR A 239 -39.63 -12.39 -9.27
N ASN A 240 -39.93 -11.10 -9.10
CA ASN A 240 -41.19 -10.62 -8.53
C ASN A 240 -42.26 -10.32 -9.58
N GLY A 241 -41.89 -10.15 -10.85
CA GLY A 241 -42.77 -9.72 -11.93
C GLY A 241 -42.81 -8.18 -12.10
N PRO A 242 -43.19 -7.68 -13.29
CA PRO A 242 -43.17 -6.25 -13.61
C PRO A 242 -44.13 -5.41 -12.75
N ASP A 243 -45.28 -5.96 -12.37
CA ASP A 243 -46.32 -5.22 -11.64
C ASP A 243 -46.17 -5.27 -10.11
N SER A 244 -45.18 -6.01 -9.61
CA SER A 244 -44.95 -6.20 -8.17
C SER A 244 -44.58 -4.90 -7.47
N GLN A 245 -45.03 -4.74 -6.22
CA GLN A 245 -44.65 -3.62 -5.37
C GLN A 245 -43.13 -3.52 -5.19
N TYR A 246 -42.43 -4.66 -5.08
CA TYR A 246 -40.96 -4.68 -4.99
C TYR A 246 -40.31 -4.14 -6.26
N THR A 247 -40.86 -4.47 -7.44
CA THR A 247 -40.37 -3.96 -8.71
C THR A 247 -40.58 -2.46 -8.84
N LYS A 248 -41.72 -1.93 -8.39
CA LYS A 248 -41.98 -0.48 -8.35
C LYS A 248 -41.00 0.25 -7.42
N THR A 249 -40.71 -0.30 -6.24
CA THR A 249 -39.69 0.25 -5.34
C THR A 249 -38.29 0.20 -5.95
N ALA A 250 -37.90 -0.91 -6.60
CA ALA A 250 -36.63 -1.01 -7.31
C ALA A 250 -36.52 0.00 -8.46
N GLN A 251 -37.61 0.24 -9.19
CA GLN A 251 -37.66 1.24 -10.25
C GLN A 251 -37.44 2.65 -9.67
N GLU A 252 -38.02 2.96 -8.52
CA GLU A 252 -37.82 4.24 -7.86
C GLU A 252 -36.37 4.43 -7.38
N ILE A 253 -35.74 3.37 -6.86
CA ILE A 253 -34.31 3.36 -6.52
C ILE A 253 -33.45 3.69 -7.76
N VAL A 254 -33.76 3.11 -8.92
CA VAL A 254 -33.06 3.40 -10.17
C VAL A 254 -33.31 4.83 -10.60
N ASN A 255 -34.57 5.31 -10.58
CA ASN A 255 -34.93 6.66 -10.98
C ASN A 255 -34.19 7.72 -10.15
N ILE A 256 -34.20 7.61 -8.82
CA ILE A 256 -33.51 8.56 -7.94
C ILE A 256 -31.99 8.53 -8.15
N CYS A 257 -31.43 7.36 -8.45
CA CYS A 257 -30.02 7.22 -8.81
C CYS A 257 -29.68 8.00 -10.08
N TYR A 258 -30.43 7.79 -11.17
CA TYR A 258 -30.23 8.51 -12.43
C TYR A 258 -30.42 10.02 -12.26
N GLN A 259 -31.45 10.46 -11.55
CA GLN A 259 -31.68 11.88 -11.27
C GLN A 259 -30.51 12.50 -10.50
N THR A 260 -30.04 11.85 -9.44
CA THR A 260 -28.93 12.36 -8.63
C THR A 260 -27.62 12.38 -9.44
N LEU A 261 -27.36 11.36 -10.26
CA LEU A 261 -26.17 11.36 -11.14
C LEU A 261 -26.20 12.49 -12.16
N ALA A 262 -27.39 12.88 -12.64
CA ALA A 262 -27.55 14.03 -13.52
C ALA A 262 -27.36 15.38 -12.78
N GLU A 263 -27.75 15.48 -11.51
CA GLU A 263 -27.48 16.66 -10.67
C GLU A 263 -25.97 16.92 -10.49
N TYR A 264 -25.17 15.85 -10.43
CA TYR A 264 -23.71 15.91 -10.29
C TYR A 264 -22.94 15.73 -11.61
N ASP A 265 -23.61 15.87 -12.77
CA ASP A 265 -23.06 15.48 -14.07
C ASP A 265 -21.72 16.14 -14.40
N GLU A 266 -21.61 17.46 -14.24
CA GLU A 266 -20.39 18.21 -14.54
C GLU A 266 -19.20 17.73 -13.71
N HIS A 267 -19.41 17.59 -12.38
CA HIS A 267 -18.36 17.16 -11.46
C HIS A 267 -17.95 15.70 -11.68
N LEU A 268 -18.92 14.81 -11.89
CA LEU A 268 -18.65 13.39 -12.13
C LEU A 268 -17.94 13.20 -13.48
N THR A 269 -18.32 13.96 -14.50
CA THR A 269 -17.66 13.92 -15.82
C THR A 269 -16.20 14.35 -15.73
N GLN A 270 -15.89 15.36 -14.91
CA GLN A 270 -14.51 15.78 -14.70
C GLN A 270 -13.68 14.66 -14.04
N LEU A 271 -14.17 14.10 -12.93
CA LEU A 271 -13.50 12.99 -12.24
C LEU A 271 -13.32 11.75 -13.14
N GLU A 272 -14.32 11.41 -13.96
CA GLU A 272 -14.23 10.30 -14.92
C GLU A 272 -13.10 10.51 -15.95
N ARG A 273 -12.92 11.75 -16.43
CA ARG A 273 -11.83 12.10 -17.36
C ARG A 273 -10.47 11.99 -16.70
N ASP A 274 -10.35 12.52 -15.48
CA ASP A 274 -9.08 12.53 -14.75
C ASP A 274 -8.64 11.10 -14.40
N ILE A 275 -9.56 10.26 -13.90
CA ILE A 275 -9.35 8.82 -13.65
C ILE A 275 -8.92 8.08 -14.93
N SER A 276 -9.58 8.36 -16.06
CA SER A 276 -9.24 7.73 -17.34
C SER A 276 -7.85 8.15 -17.83
N THR A 277 -7.53 9.43 -17.73
CA THR A 277 -6.24 10.00 -18.17
C THR A 277 -5.09 9.46 -17.33
N ALA A 278 -5.26 9.39 -16.00
CA ALA A 278 -4.26 8.84 -15.08
C ALA A 278 -3.98 7.36 -15.39
N LYS A 279 -5.03 6.60 -15.75
CA LYS A 279 -4.91 5.20 -16.16
C LYS A 279 -4.14 5.06 -17.48
N GLU A 280 -4.50 5.83 -18.49
CA GLU A 280 -3.81 5.81 -19.79
C GLU A 280 -2.33 6.17 -19.65
N ALA A 281 -2.01 7.25 -18.93
CA ALA A 281 -0.63 7.66 -18.68
C ALA A 281 0.21 6.56 -17.98
N ALA A 282 -0.37 5.86 -17.01
CA ALA A 282 0.31 4.75 -16.32
C ALA A 282 0.58 3.55 -17.25
N LEU A 283 -0.33 3.28 -18.20
CA LEU A 283 -0.14 2.24 -19.22
C LEU A 283 0.92 2.64 -20.25
N GLU A 284 0.90 3.88 -20.73
CA GLU A 284 1.90 4.39 -21.67
C GLU A 284 3.31 4.41 -21.08
N GLU A 285 3.47 4.83 -19.82
CA GLU A 285 4.76 4.76 -19.12
C GLU A 285 5.28 3.31 -19.04
N ALA A 286 4.40 2.33 -18.81
CA ALA A 286 4.76 0.93 -18.75
C ALA A 286 5.15 0.36 -20.13
N ASP A 287 4.46 0.77 -21.20
CA ASP A 287 4.73 0.31 -22.56
C ASP A 287 6.04 0.88 -23.12
N LEU A 288 6.35 2.16 -22.86
CA LEU A 288 7.60 2.79 -23.29
C LEU A 288 8.85 2.14 -22.69
N GLU A 289 8.80 1.67 -21.43
CA GLU A 289 9.91 0.95 -20.80
C GLU A 289 10.08 -0.50 -21.31
N SER A 290 9.03 -1.10 -21.93
CA SER A 290 9.15 -2.42 -22.56
C SER A 290 9.99 -2.40 -23.85
N LEU A 291 10.23 -1.22 -24.41
CA LEU A 291 10.97 -0.98 -25.65
C LEU A 291 12.46 -0.68 -25.44
N ASP A 292 12.96 -0.71 -24.21
CA ASP A 292 14.39 -0.52 -23.94
C ASP A 292 15.17 -1.75 -24.47
N PRO A 293 16.13 -1.59 -25.41
CA PRO A 293 16.75 -2.70 -26.10
C PRO A 293 17.72 -3.44 -25.17
N MET A 294 17.24 -4.53 -24.58
CA MET A 294 18.11 -5.57 -24.04
C MET A 294 18.85 -6.27 -25.19
N THR A 295 20.17 -6.30 -25.06
CA THR A 295 21.17 -7.16 -25.71
C THR A 295 21.81 -6.66 -27.03
N PRO A 296 23.12 -6.35 -27.03
CA PRO A 296 23.94 -6.49 -28.23
C PRO A 296 23.87 -7.97 -28.63
N GLY A 297 23.36 -8.24 -29.84
CA GLY A 297 23.30 -9.58 -30.40
C GLY A 297 24.67 -10.27 -30.46
N PRO A 298 24.71 -11.61 -30.59
CA PRO A 298 25.94 -12.38 -30.50
C PRO A 298 26.95 -11.94 -31.56
N TYR A 299 28.18 -11.69 -31.10
CA TYR A 299 29.39 -11.42 -31.88
C TYR A 299 29.43 -12.22 -33.19
N THR A 300 29.50 -11.51 -34.32
CA THR A 300 30.01 -12.05 -35.57
C THR A 300 31.54 -12.12 -35.48
N PRO A 301 32.19 -13.27 -35.73
CA PRO A 301 33.65 -13.32 -35.77
C PRO A 301 34.14 -12.61 -37.03
N GLN A 302 35.03 -11.63 -36.88
CA GLN A 302 35.82 -11.11 -37.98
C GLN A 302 36.72 -12.22 -38.53
N ALA A 303 36.62 -12.46 -39.84
CA ALA A 303 37.56 -13.27 -40.57
C ALA A 303 38.96 -12.62 -40.48
N SER A 304 39.95 -13.44 -40.18
CA SER A 304 41.36 -13.08 -40.21
C SER A 304 41.83 -13.07 -41.66
N ASP A 305 42.33 -11.92 -42.11
CA ASP A 305 43.24 -11.81 -43.26
C ASP A 305 44.69 -11.86 -42.78
#